data_AF-A0A7S0KA61-F1
#
_entry.id   AF-A0A7S0KA61-F1
#
_cell.length_a   1.000
_cell.length_b   1.000
_cell.length_c   1.000
_cell.angle_alpha   90.00
_cell.angle_beta   90.00
_cell.angle_gamma   90.00
#
_symmetry.space_group_name_H-M   'P 1'
#
loop_
_entity.id
_entity.type
_entity.pdbx_description
1 polymer ?
#
loop_
_entity_poly.entity_id
_entity_poly.type
_entity_poly.pdbx_seq_one_letter_code
_entity_poly.pdbx_strand_id
1 'polypeptide(L)'
;GYFDRVTMCLWPRLKASLDAHAGSLRRADAARLGAVSVAPHFAAVRYAELAASVLGLHRGLRRLGGFGDDMLRHNMALMRSELDALLGRLAARHPAREVRVAFLHNTYRRCAALLAERRAPEDEVAHFADAAAAQAELFAAEAVTAHFARMVALVNRCEADMVQAAAAAGQLPEGVSGSDLAELLDAVPRGSSGELRLPASIKPRLDAAEAEALVRDFSGAWSGALGGLNDAVQRLVGSVDASGALEVLKKTAFRMLSLYARLLDIVKRVFPGTPAFMREAVSVPSILREIQRYARAGQEAAQSAAGGGDPASGSADDAAGAASAGPSTA
;
A
#
# COMPACT_ATOMS: atom_id res chain seq x y z
N GLY A 1 -20.31 -42.59 9.65
CA GLY A 1 -21.12 -42.67 8.42
C GLY A 1 -20.24 -42.90 7.19
N TYR A 2 -20.83 -43.13 6.01
CA TYR A 2 -20.10 -43.25 4.74
C TYR A 2 -19.23 -42.02 4.44
N PHE A 3 -19.78 -40.81 4.64
CA PHE A 3 -19.07 -39.55 4.43
C PHE A 3 -17.86 -39.35 5.36
N ASP A 4 -17.93 -39.81 6.61
CA ASP A 4 -16.78 -39.75 7.54
C ASP A 4 -15.61 -40.60 7.06
N ARG A 5 -15.89 -41.79 6.49
CA ARG A 5 -14.84 -42.65 5.91
C ARG A 5 -14.22 -42.03 4.67
N VAL A 6 -15.03 -41.42 3.81
CA VAL A 6 -14.54 -40.67 2.64
C VAL A 6 -13.64 -39.51 3.09
N THR A 7 -14.06 -38.77 4.12
CA THR A 7 -13.28 -37.68 4.72
C THR A 7 -11.94 -38.16 5.28
N MET A 8 -11.92 -39.26 6.03
CA MET A 8 -10.69 -39.85 6.59
C MET A 8 -9.70 -40.30 5.51
N CYS A 9 -10.18 -40.67 4.32
CA CYS A 9 -9.31 -41.03 3.19
C CYS A 9 -8.87 -39.81 2.37
N LEU A 10 -9.73 -38.81 2.19
CA LEU A 10 -9.47 -37.66 1.32
C LEU A 10 -8.57 -36.61 1.98
N TRP A 11 -8.80 -36.31 3.28
CA TRP A 11 -8.06 -35.26 3.97
C TRP A 11 -6.55 -35.46 3.98
N PRO A 12 -6.00 -36.65 4.34
CA PRO A 12 -4.55 -36.85 4.34
C PRO A 12 -3.91 -36.61 2.97
N ARG A 13 -4.61 -36.98 1.89
CA ARG A 13 -4.13 -36.77 0.52
C ARG A 13 -4.16 -35.30 0.12
N LEU A 14 -5.24 -34.59 0.45
CA LEU A 14 -5.33 -33.15 0.24
C LEU A 14 -4.24 -32.42 1.03
N LYS A 15 -4.07 -32.76 2.31
CA LYS A 15 -3.04 -32.19 3.17
C LYS A 15 -1.64 -32.42 2.62
N ALA A 16 -1.32 -33.64 2.19
CA ALA A 16 -0.03 -33.94 1.57
C ALA A 16 0.24 -33.06 0.33
N SER A 17 -0.79 -32.79 -0.48
CA SER A 17 -0.69 -31.85 -1.59
C SER A 17 -0.43 -30.42 -1.11
N LEU A 18 -1.19 -29.91 -0.14
CA LEU A 18 -0.99 -28.56 0.42
C LEU A 18 0.40 -28.38 1.03
N ASP A 19 0.87 -29.38 1.78
CA ASP A 19 2.22 -29.39 2.38
C ASP A 19 3.31 -29.40 1.29
N ALA A 20 3.10 -30.12 0.19
CA ALA A 20 4.02 -30.13 -0.94
C ALA A 20 4.10 -28.75 -1.62
N HIS A 21 2.96 -28.05 -1.80
CA HIS A 21 2.92 -26.69 -2.34
C HIS A 21 3.64 -25.69 -1.41
N ALA A 22 3.36 -25.74 -0.11
CA ALA A 22 4.05 -24.91 0.88
C ALA A 22 5.56 -25.18 0.89
N GLY A 23 5.97 -26.46 0.87
CA GLY A 23 7.37 -26.85 0.76
C GLY A 23 8.02 -26.40 -0.56
N SER A 24 7.28 -26.36 -1.66
CA SER A 24 7.76 -25.84 -2.94
C SER A 24 8.06 -24.35 -2.85
N LEU A 25 7.16 -23.55 -2.27
CA LEU A 25 7.37 -22.10 -2.07
C LEU A 25 8.57 -21.84 -1.14
N ARG A 26 8.68 -22.62 -0.05
CA ARG A 26 9.77 -22.53 0.91
C ARG A 26 11.14 -22.75 0.27
N ARG A 27 11.26 -23.82 -0.52
CA ARG A 27 12.51 -24.23 -1.16
C ARG A 27 12.78 -23.53 -2.50
N ALA A 28 11.85 -22.72 -3.00
CA ALA A 28 12.01 -22.09 -4.29
C ALA A 28 13.20 -21.11 -4.28
N ASP A 29 14.09 -21.32 -5.25
CA ASP A 29 15.27 -20.50 -5.45
C ASP A 29 14.89 -19.22 -6.20
N ALA A 30 14.87 -18.11 -5.46
CA ALA A 30 14.52 -16.80 -5.99
C ALA A 30 15.39 -16.39 -7.20
N ALA A 31 16.64 -16.85 -7.30
CA ALA A 31 17.53 -16.52 -8.42
C ALA A 31 17.09 -17.21 -9.73
N ARG A 32 16.52 -18.41 -9.62
CA ARG A 32 16.12 -19.25 -10.77
C ARG A 32 14.69 -19.01 -11.24
N LEU A 33 13.89 -18.27 -10.48
CA LEU A 33 12.48 -18.01 -10.78
C LEU A 33 12.22 -16.92 -11.83
N GLY A 34 13.26 -16.25 -12.34
CA GLY A 34 13.15 -15.34 -13.48
C GLY A 34 13.84 -14.00 -13.29
N ALA A 35 13.62 -13.11 -14.25
CA ALA A 35 14.19 -11.77 -14.28
C ALA A 35 13.59 -10.86 -13.19
N VAL A 36 14.40 -9.92 -12.73
CA VAL A 36 14.05 -8.93 -11.71
C VAL A 36 13.21 -7.83 -12.37
N SER A 37 11.90 -7.82 -12.11
CA SER A 37 10.94 -6.84 -12.67
C SER A 37 9.99 -6.37 -11.57
N VAL A 38 9.46 -5.15 -11.70
CA VAL A 38 8.44 -4.59 -10.78
C VAL A 38 7.04 -5.16 -11.00
N ALA A 39 6.85 -5.94 -12.07
CA ALA A 39 5.58 -6.59 -12.38
C ALA A 39 5.23 -7.68 -11.35
N PRO A 40 3.94 -7.98 -11.13
CA PRO A 40 3.50 -9.01 -10.20
C PRO A 40 4.11 -10.37 -10.53
N HIS A 41 4.73 -11.01 -9.54
CA HIS A 41 5.38 -12.30 -9.78
C HIS A 41 4.35 -13.41 -9.99
N PHE A 42 4.56 -14.27 -10.99
CA PHE A 42 3.61 -15.34 -11.35
C PHE A 42 3.31 -16.31 -10.20
N ALA A 43 4.29 -16.56 -9.31
CA ALA A 43 4.09 -17.45 -8.16
C ALA A 43 3.00 -16.92 -7.21
N ALA A 44 2.91 -15.60 -7.02
CA ALA A 44 1.90 -14.97 -6.20
C ALA A 44 0.52 -15.06 -6.84
N VAL A 45 0.44 -14.84 -8.16
CA VAL A 45 -0.79 -15.00 -8.95
C VAL A 45 -1.30 -16.43 -8.85
N ARG A 46 -0.43 -17.44 -9.04
CA ARG A 46 -0.79 -18.86 -8.93
C ARG A 46 -1.27 -19.23 -7.53
N TYR A 47 -0.62 -18.73 -6.49
CA TYR A 47 -1.11 -18.91 -5.12
C TYR A 47 -2.51 -18.31 -4.97
N ALA A 48 -2.74 -17.09 -5.43
CA ALA A 48 -4.01 -16.41 -5.30
C ALA A 48 -5.14 -17.15 -6.05
N GLU A 49 -4.85 -17.71 -7.22
CA GLU A 49 -5.75 -18.59 -7.99
C GLU A 49 -6.12 -19.86 -7.23
N LEU A 50 -5.11 -20.53 -6.67
CA LEU A 50 -5.29 -21.74 -5.87
C LEU A 50 -6.10 -21.44 -4.61
N ALA A 51 -5.75 -20.38 -3.88
CA ALA A 51 -6.41 -19.97 -2.66
C ALA A 51 -7.88 -19.61 -2.89
N ALA A 52 -8.17 -18.82 -3.92
CA ALA A 52 -9.56 -18.51 -4.30
C ALA A 52 -10.37 -19.79 -4.58
N SER A 53 -9.80 -20.73 -5.33
CA SER A 53 -10.46 -21.97 -5.71
C SER A 53 -10.71 -22.87 -4.50
N VAL A 54 -9.67 -23.14 -3.70
CA VAL A 54 -9.73 -24.03 -2.54
C VAL A 54 -10.67 -23.47 -1.46
N LEU A 55 -10.55 -22.19 -1.13
CA LEU A 55 -11.39 -21.57 -0.11
C LEU A 55 -12.83 -21.32 -0.59
N GLY A 56 -13.02 -21.11 -1.88
CA GLY A 56 -14.34 -21.07 -2.51
C GLY A 56 -15.07 -22.42 -2.41
N LEU A 57 -14.40 -23.50 -2.81
CA LEU A 57 -14.92 -24.88 -2.67
C LEU A 57 -15.25 -25.21 -1.21
N HIS A 58 -14.35 -24.85 -0.31
CA HIS A 58 -14.50 -25.09 1.12
C HIS A 58 -15.76 -24.46 1.72
N ARG A 59 -16.06 -23.20 1.36
CA ARG A 59 -17.31 -22.54 1.76
C ARG A 59 -18.55 -23.25 1.20
N GLY A 60 -18.47 -23.78 -0.03
CA GLY A 60 -19.52 -24.61 -0.60
C GLY A 60 -19.76 -25.87 0.23
N LEU A 61 -18.68 -26.58 0.57
CA LEU A 61 -18.72 -27.84 1.33
C LEU A 61 -19.12 -27.65 2.80
N ARG A 62 -18.83 -26.50 3.42
CA ARG A 62 -19.31 -26.18 4.78
C ARG A 62 -20.83 -26.31 4.89
N ARG A 63 -21.58 -25.93 3.84
CA ARG A 63 -23.05 -26.04 3.82
C ARG A 63 -23.56 -27.48 3.84
N LEU A 64 -22.69 -28.47 3.57
CA LEU A 64 -23.00 -29.90 3.54
C LEU A 64 -22.52 -30.65 4.80
N GLY A 65 -22.16 -29.93 5.87
CA GLY A 65 -21.77 -30.55 7.15
C GLY A 65 -20.29 -30.43 7.52
N GLY A 66 -19.51 -29.60 6.80
CA GLY A 66 -18.19 -29.10 7.26
C GLY A 66 -17.06 -30.14 7.28
N PHE A 67 -15.99 -29.85 6.55
CA PHE A 67 -14.79 -30.68 6.48
C PHE A 67 -13.58 -29.89 7.00
N GLY A 68 -12.83 -30.43 7.96
CA GLY A 68 -11.45 -29.99 8.28
C GLY A 68 -11.24 -28.48 8.33
N ASP A 69 -12.21 -27.75 8.87
CA ASP A 69 -12.42 -26.34 8.55
C ASP A 69 -11.25 -25.45 8.98
N ASP A 70 -10.92 -25.53 10.26
CA ASP A 70 -9.79 -24.82 10.85
C ASP A 70 -8.47 -25.33 10.27
N MET A 71 -8.40 -26.62 9.97
CA MET A 71 -7.20 -27.23 9.42
C MET A 71 -6.91 -26.74 8.00
N LEU A 72 -7.91 -26.64 7.12
CA LEU A 72 -7.71 -26.14 5.76
C LEU A 72 -7.28 -24.68 5.79
N ARG A 73 -7.97 -23.84 6.58
CA ARG A 73 -7.59 -22.43 6.77
C ARG A 73 -6.17 -22.29 7.30
N HIS A 74 -5.80 -23.13 8.27
CA HIS A 74 -4.43 -23.16 8.79
C HIS A 74 -3.39 -23.53 7.72
N ASN A 75 -3.63 -24.57 6.92
CA ASN A 75 -2.70 -24.95 5.84
C ASN A 75 -2.62 -23.87 4.74
N MET A 76 -3.73 -23.19 4.42
CA MET A 76 -3.72 -22.05 3.50
C MET A 76 -2.94 -20.86 4.05
N ALA A 77 -3.10 -20.54 5.33
CA ALA A 77 -2.34 -19.48 6.01
C ALA A 77 -0.83 -19.81 6.06
N LEU A 78 -0.46 -21.07 6.29
CA LEU A 78 0.94 -21.50 6.19
C LEU A 78 1.49 -21.28 4.79
N MET A 79 0.75 -21.69 3.75
CA MET A 79 1.15 -21.47 2.36
C MET A 79 1.28 -19.99 2.02
N ARG A 80 0.39 -19.14 2.54
CA ARG A 80 0.49 -17.67 2.42
C ARG A 80 1.78 -17.13 3.03
N SER A 81 2.11 -17.58 4.23
CA SER A 81 3.36 -17.19 4.91
C SER A 81 4.61 -17.59 4.12
N GLU A 82 4.60 -18.79 3.50
CA GLU A 82 5.70 -19.21 2.62
C GLU A 82 5.79 -18.37 1.35
N LEU A 83 4.64 -17.95 0.80
CA LEU A 83 4.60 -17.02 -0.33
C LEU A 83 5.21 -15.66 0.08
N ASP A 84 4.79 -15.08 1.21
CA ASP A 84 5.32 -13.79 1.69
C ASP A 84 6.84 -13.86 1.89
N ALA A 85 7.34 -14.96 2.47
CA ALA A 85 8.77 -15.20 2.62
C ALA A 85 9.49 -15.31 1.26
N LEU A 86 8.89 -15.98 0.28
CA LEU A 86 9.44 -16.04 -1.08
C LEU A 86 9.45 -14.66 -1.75
N LEU A 87 8.37 -13.89 -1.62
CA LEU A 87 8.27 -12.53 -2.16
C LEU A 87 9.29 -11.60 -1.52
N GLY A 88 9.55 -11.71 -0.22
CA GLY A 88 10.64 -11.00 0.45
C GLY A 88 12.01 -11.33 -0.13
N ARG A 89 12.30 -12.62 -0.39
CA ARG A 89 13.55 -13.05 -1.05
C ARG A 89 13.66 -12.55 -2.49
N LEU A 90 12.56 -12.54 -3.24
CA LEU A 90 12.52 -11.99 -4.60
C LEU A 90 12.73 -10.48 -4.61
N ALA A 91 12.06 -9.76 -3.70
CA ALA A 91 12.23 -8.32 -3.53
C ALA A 91 13.69 -7.98 -3.19
N ALA A 92 14.36 -8.74 -2.33
CA ALA A 92 15.76 -8.51 -1.97
C ALA A 92 16.73 -8.56 -3.17
N ARG A 93 16.32 -9.14 -4.32
CA ARG A 93 17.13 -9.15 -5.55
C ARG A 93 17.15 -7.79 -6.27
N HIS A 94 16.24 -6.87 -5.96
CA HIS A 94 16.29 -5.52 -6.53
C HIS A 94 17.29 -4.66 -5.74
N PRO A 95 18.16 -3.90 -6.44
CA PRO A 95 19.24 -3.16 -5.78
C PRO A 95 18.71 -1.99 -4.94
N ALA A 96 17.75 -1.23 -5.48
CA ALA A 96 17.21 -0.03 -4.84
C ALA A 96 15.99 -0.36 -3.97
N ARG A 97 15.94 0.19 -2.75
CA ARG A 97 14.84 -0.04 -1.79
C ARG A 97 13.49 0.38 -2.36
N GLU A 98 13.43 1.51 -3.04
CA GLU A 98 12.23 1.99 -3.73
C GLU A 98 11.65 0.95 -4.70
N VAL A 99 12.52 0.31 -5.50
CA VAL A 99 12.11 -0.72 -6.46
C VAL A 99 11.64 -2.00 -5.74
N ARG A 100 12.27 -2.38 -4.62
CA ARG A 100 11.84 -3.52 -3.78
C ARG A 100 10.40 -3.34 -3.30
N VAL A 101 10.12 -2.15 -2.76
CA VAL A 101 8.82 -1.81 -2.20
C VAL A 101 7.77 -1.72 -3.30
N ALA A 102 8.09 -1.14 -4.46
CA ALA A 102 7.18 -1.09 -5.61
C ALA A 102 6.82 -2.50 -6.13
N PHE A 103 7.80 -3.39 -6.26
CA PHE A 103 7.57 -4.79 -6.65
C PHE A 103 6.58 -5.49 -5.70
N LEU A 104 6.79 -5.35 -4.39
CA LEU A 104 5.91 -5.96 -3.38
C LEU A 104 4.51 -5.34 -3.43
N HIS A 105 4.41 -4.01 -3.51
CA HIS A 105 3.15 -3.29 -3.65
C HIS A 105 2.34 -3.81 -4.85
N ASN A 106 2.94 -3.82 -6.04
CA ASN A 106 2.31 -4.29 -7.28
C ASN A 106 1.86 -5.75 -7.15
N THR A 107 2.71 -6.60 -6.58
CA THR A 107 2.41 -8.03 -6.42
C THR A 107 1.24 -8.26 -5.47
N TYR A 108 1.26 -7.62 -4.30
CA TYR A 108 0.20 -7.76 -3.30
C TYR A 108 -1.13 -7.19 -3.78
N ARG A 109 -1.12 -6.04 -4.46
CA ARG A 109 -2.33 -5.49 -5.09
C ARG A 109 -2.94 -6.44 -6.11
N ARG A 110 -2.12 -7.07 -6.95
CA ARG A 110 -2.61 -8.05 -7.93
C ARG A 110 -3.25 -9.26 -7.24
N CYS A 111 -2.65 -9.76 -6.16
CA CYS A 111 -3.24 -10.83 -5.36
C CYS A 111 -4.58 -10.41 -4.75
N ALA A 112 -4.64 -9.23 -4.12
CA ALA A 112 -5.86 -8.71 -3.50
C ALA A 112 -6.99 -8.55 -4.51
N ALA A 113 -6.71 -7.94 -5.67
CA ALA A 113 -7.68 -7.76 -6.75
C ALA A 113 -8.21 -9.12 -7.24
N LEU A 114 -7.33 -10.07 -7.53
CA LEU A 114 -7.69 -11.39 -8.03
C LEU A 114 -8.51 -12.19 -7.02
N LEU A 115 -8.15 -12.14 -5.73
CA LEU A 115 -8.90 -12.80 -4.66
C LEU A 115 -10.29 -12.16 -4.48
N ALA A 116 -10.38 -10.83 -4.58
CA ALA A 116 -11.64 -10.10 -4.51
C ALA A 116 -12.56 -10.43 -5.70
N GLU A 117 -12.03 -10.42 -6.93
CA GLU A 117 -12.74 -10.82 -8.17
C GLU A 117 -13.36 -12.21 -8.03
N ARG A 118 -12.63 -13.15 -7.44
CA ARG A 118 -13.09 -14.53 -7.20
C ARG A 118 -13.86 -14.71 -5.89
N ARG A 119 -14.20 -13.61 -5.20
CA ARG A 119 -14.97 -13.59 -3.95
C ARG A 119 -14.36 -14.49 -2.88
N ALA A 120 -13.03 -14.49 -2.72
CA ALA A 120 -12.32 -15.23 -1.67
C ALA A 120 -12.71 -14.78 -0.24
N PRO A 121 -12.25 -15.45 0.83
CA PRO A 121 -12.40 -14.96 2.21
C PRO A 121 -11.88 -13.55 2.40
N GLU A 122 -12.66 -12.71 3.11
CA GLU A 122 -12.31 -11.31 3.35
C GLU A 122 -10.98 -11.20 4.10
N ASP A 123 -10.67 -12.14 4.99
CA ASP A 123 -9.39 -12.23 5.69
C ASP A 123 -8.20 -12.48 4.73
N GLU A 124 -8.38 -13.28 3.67
CA GLU A 124 -7.35 -13.46 2.64
C GLU A 124 -7.17 -12.20 1.80
N VAL A 125 -8.28 -11.56 1.40
CA VAL A 125 -8.23 -10.31 0.61
C VAL A 125 -7.57 -9.21 1.43
N ALA A 126 -7.96 -9.06 2.70
CA ALA A 126 -7.43 -8.06 3.63
C ALA A 126 -5.93 -8.24 3.84
N HIS A 127 -5.43 -9.47 4.04
CA HIS A 127 -3.99 -9.72 4.19
C HIS A 127 -3.16 -9.07 3.06
N PHE A 128 -3.56 -9.28 1.81
CA PHE A 128 -2.83 -8.71 0.67
C PHE A 128 -3.11 -7.22 0.47
N ALA A 129 -4.33 -6.75 0.73
CA ALA A 129 -4.67 -5.34 0.64
C ALA A 129 -3.88 -4.51 1.68
N ASP A 130 -3.80 -4.98 2.92
CA ASP A 130 -3.07 -4.35 4.01
C ASP A 130 -1.56 -4.39 3.75
N ALA A 131 -1.04 -5.53 3.26
CA ALA A 131 0.36 -5.63 2.86
C ALA A 131 0.69 -4.64 1.71
N ALA A 132 -0.19 -4.49 0.71
CA ALA A 132 -0.02 -3.50 -0.34
C ALA A 132 -0.04 -2.06 0.19
N ALA A 133 -0.97 -1.73 1.09
CA ALA A 133 -1.05 -0.42 1.72
C ALA A 133 0.20 -0.11 2.55
N ALA A 134 0.73 -1.09 3.29
CA ALA A 134 1.97 -0.96 4.05
C ALA A 134 3.17 -0.69 3.12
N GLN A 135 3.26 -1.37 1.97
CA GLN A 135 4.29 -1.07 0.98
C GLN A 135 4.12 0.33 0.38
N ALA A 136 2.89 0.80 0.17
CA ALA A 136 2.65 2.15 -0.34
C ALA A 136 3.17 3.24 0.63
N GLU A 137 3.03 3.04 1.94
CA GLU A 137 3.60 3.93 2.97
C GLU A 137 5.14 3.88 2.97
N LEU A 138 5.73 2.68 2.89
CA LEU A 138 7.18 2.53 2.80
C LEU A 138 7.75 3.19 1.54
N PHE A 139 7.04 3.11 0.41
CA PHE A 139 7.43 3.76 -0.84
C PHE A 139 7.43 5.28 -0.66
N ALA A 140 6.33 5.82 -0.13
CA ALA A 140 6.20 7.25 0.14
C ALA A 140 7.33 7.76 1.05
N ALA A 141 7.66 7.01 2.11
CA ALA A 141 8.74 7.38 3.01
C ALA A 141 10.11 7.40 2.32
N GLU A 142 10.44 6.36 1.55
CA GLU A 142 11.69 6.28 0.81
C GLU A 142 11.82 7.39 -0.24
N ALA A 143 10.77 7.60 -1.03
CA ALA A 143 10.75 8.58 -2.11
C ALA A 143 10.89 10.02 -1.58
N VAL A 144 10.16 10.38 -0.52
CA VAL A 144 10.29 11.70 0.12
C VAL A 144 11.68 11.88 0.74
N THR A 145 12.23 10.84 1.36
CA THR A 145 13.57 10.89 1.97
C THR A 145 14.66 11.10 0.92
N ALA A 146 14.53 10.47 -0.26
CA ALA A 146 15.47 10.63 -1.36
C ALA A 146 15.60 12.09 -1.83
N HIS A 147 14.51 12.88 -1.78
CA HIS A 147 14.52 14.29 -2.14
C HIS A 147 14.83 15.25 -0.97
N PHE A 148 14.40 14.90 0.25
CA PHE A 148 14.39 15.82 1.39
C PHE A 148 15.12 15.27 2.63
N ALA A 149 16.15 14.45 2.45
CA ALA A 149 16.89 13.79 3.54
C ALA A 149 17.33 14.74 4.67
N ARG A 150 17.87 15.92 4.33
CA ARG A 150 18.29 16.94 5.32
C ARG A 150 17.12 17.45 6.16
N MET A 151 15.98 17.69 5.52
CA MET A 151 14.76 18.13 6.21
C MET A 151 14.20 17.01 7.09
N VAL A 152 14.13 15.78 6.59
CA VAL A 152 13.69 14.61 7.38
C VAL A 152 14.55 14.44 8.63
N ALA A 153 15.88 14.49 8.47
CA ALA A 153 16.81 14.36 9.60
C ALA A 153 16.61 15.48 10.64
N LEU A 154 16.43 16.73 10.21
CA LEU A 154 16.21 17.86 11.11
C LEU A 154 14.87 17.74 11.84
N VAL A 155 13.78 17.47 11.13
CA VAL A 155 12.44 17.37 11.72
C VAL A 155 12.43 16.24 12.77
N ASN A 156 12.97 15.07 12.43
CA ASN A 156 13.05 13.94 13.37
C ASN A 156 13.92 14.27 14.60
N ARG A 157 15.04 14.98 14.42
CA ARG A 157 15.89 15.42 15.52
C ARG A 157 15.17 16.40 16.44
N CYS A 158 14.53 17.43 15.89
CA CYS A 158 13.78 18.41 16.66
C CYS A 158 12.63 17.75 17.42
N GLU A 159 11.92 16.82 16.82
CA GLU A 159 10.84 16.10 17.50
C GLU A 159 11.36 15.21 18.62
N ALA A 160 12.45 14.48 18.40
CA ALA A 160 13.09 13.70 19.46
C ALA A 160 13.50 14.60 20.63
N ASP A 161 14.14 15.75 20.36
CA ASP A 161 14.50 16.74 21.39
C ASP A 161 13.27 17.22 22.17
N MET A 162 12.15 17.44 21.48
CA MET A 162 10.90 17.87 22.11
C MET A 162 10.27 16.77 22.96
N VAL A 163 10.29 15.51 22.52
CA VAL A 163 9.81 14.37 23.32
C VAL A 163 10.65 14.23 24.59
N GLN A 164 11.98 14.33 24.48
CA GLN A 164 12.88 14.24 25.62
C GLN A 164 12.66 15.40 26.60
N ALA A 165 12.49 16.63 26.10
CA ALA A 165 12.19 17.79 26.92
C ALA A 165 10.80 17.69 27.60
N ALA A 166 9.80 17.15 26.93
CA ALA A 166 8.47 16.89 27.49
C ALA A 166 8.52 15.88 28.63
N ALA A 167 9.28 14.79 28.43
CA ALA A 167 9.49 13.77 29.44
C ALA A 167 10.18 14.35 30.68
N ALA A 168 11.26 15.13 30.49
CA ALA A 168 11.99 15.77 31.58
C ALA A 168 11.13 16.77 32.37
N ALA A 169 10.18 17.45 31.70
CA ALA A 169 9.27 18.39 32.34
C ALA A 169 8.04 17.73 32.99
N GLY A 170 7.86 16.41 32.86
CA GLY A 170 6.63 15.73 33.29
C GLY A 170 5.38 16.17 32.52
N GLN A 171 5.57 16.69 31.29
CA GLN A 171 4.53 17.28 30.44
C GLN A 171 4.15 16.37 29.26
N LEU A 172 4.41 15.07 29.38
CA LEU A 172 3.92 14.11 28.40
C LEU A 172 2.39 14.03 28.47
N PRO A 173 1.68 13.93 27.33
CA PRO A 173 0.24 13.69 27.34
C PRO A 173 -0.07 12.40 28.13
N GLU A 174 -1.06 12.43 29.04
CA GLU A 174 -1.48 11.23 29.76
C GLU A 174 -1.87 10.11 28.78
N GLY A 175 -1.28 8.93 28.96
CA GLY A 175 -1.55 7.75 28.12
C GLY A 175 -0.74 7.63 26.83
N VAL A 176 0.25 8.50 26.59
CA VAL A 176 1.14 8.43 25.41
C VAL A 176 2.58 8.15 25.87
N SER A 177 3.09 6.95 25.59
CA SER A 177 4.51 6.63 25.79
C SER A 177 5.38 7.44 24.81
N GLY A 178 6.67 7.62 25.11
CA GLY A 178 7.60 8.31 24.20
C GLY A 178 7.70 7.66 22.81
N SER A 179 7.42 6.35 22.71
CA SER A 179 7.27 5.61 21.45
C SER A 179 6.02 6.01 20.67
N ASP A 180 4.90 6.17 21.39
CA ASP A 180 3.57 6.40 20.81
C ASP A 180 3.47 7.82 20.24
N LEU A 181 4.23 8.76 20.80
CA LEU A 181 4.31 10.12 20.28
C LEU A 181 5.07 10.18 18.95
N ALA A 182 6.10 9.36 18.77
CA ALA A 182 6.82 9.24 17.50
C ALA A 182 5.93 8.61 16.41
N GLU A 183 5.13 7.60 16.78
CA GLU A 183 4.10 7.04 15.89
C GLU A 183 2.98 8.05 15.58
N LEU A 184 2.55 8.86 16.55
CA LEU A 184 1.53 9.91 16.33
C LEU A 184 2.03 11.10 15.50
N LEU A 185 3.33 11.38 15.50
CA LEU A 185 3.97 12.39 14.64
C LEU A 185 4.16 11.90 13.19
N ASP A 186 4.21 10.57 12.99
CA ASP A 186 4.28 9.93 11.66
C ASP A 186 2.87 9.57 11.12
N ALA A 187 1.90 9.31 12.00
CA ALA A 187 0.52 9.01 11.66
C ALA A 187 -0.21 10.28 11.20
N VAL A 188 -0.23 10.49 9.88
CA VAL A 188 -1.01 11.54 9.20
C VAL A 188 -2.46 11.54 9.67
N PRO A 189 -2.95 12.57 10.39
CA PRO A 189 -4.37 12.79 10.55
C PRO A 189 -4.84 13.71 9.43
N ARG A 190 -5.80 13.21 8.65
CA ARG A 190 -6.59 14.01 7.73
C ARG A 190 -7.25 15.13 8.54
N GLY A 191 -6.99 16.39 8.18
CA GLY A 191 -7.87 17.50 8.56
C GLY A 191 -7.81 17.90 10.04
N SER A 192 -6.62 18.11 10.57
CA SER A 192 -6.38 19.18 11.54
C SER A 192 -4.91 19.53 11.42
N SER A 193 -4.57 20.80 11.60
CA SER A 193 -3.20 21.32 11.56
C SER A 193 -2.23 20.31 12.18
N GLY A 194 -1.05 20.11 11.57
CA GLY A 194 0.05 19.30 12.10
C GLY A 194 0.65 19.87 13.40
N GLU A 195 -0.21 20.41 14.27
CA GLU A 195 0.10 20.91 15.59
C GLU A 195 0.77 19.79 16.38
N LEU A 196 2.08 19.96 16.56
CA LEU A 196 2.87 19.24 17.54
C LEU A 196 2.09 19.25 18.87
N ARG A 197 1.57 18.09 19.27
CA ARG A 197 0.73 17.87 20.47
C ARG A 197 1.37 18.23 21.81
N LEU A 198 2.57 18.78 21.79
CA LEU A 198 3.34 19.17 22.96
C LEU A 198 3.02 20.64 23.36
N PRO A 199 3.12 21.01 24.64
CA PRO A 199 2.95 22.41 25.11
C PRO A 199 3.95 23.39 24.49
N ALA A 200 3.50 24.58 24.08
CA ALA A 200 4.33 25.60 23.40
C ALA A 200 5.60 26.04 24.17
N SER A 201 5.67 25.79 25.48
CA SER A 201 6.86 25.98 26.33
C SER A 201 8.04 25.09 25.92
N ILE A 202 7.77 23.91 25.36
CA ILE A 202 8.78 22.95 24.94
C ILE A 202 9.32 23.38 23.58
N LYS A 203 10.61 23.70 23.51
CA LYS A 203 11.26 24.15 22.27
C LYS A 203 12.38 23.18 21.88
N PRO A 204 12.43 22.73 20.61
CA PRO A 204 13.57 21.97 20.12
C PRO A 204 14.81 22.86 19.99
N ARG A 205 15.97 22.22 19.89
CA ARG A 205 17.19 22.92 19.48
C ARG A 205 17.17 23.09 17.96
N LEU A 206 17.17 24.35 17.51
CA LEU A 206 17.20 24.70 16.11
C LEU A 206 17.90 26.03 15.93
N ASP A 207 18.91 26.06 15.07
CA ASP A 207 19.60 27.29 14.69
C ASP A 207 18.85 28.03 13.59
N ALA A 208 18.92 29.36 13.61
CA ALA A 208 18.23 30.21 12.64
C ALA A 208 18.79 30.02 11.22
N ALA A 209 20.10 29.87 11.06
CA ALA A 209 20.71 29.67 9.74
C ALA A 209 20.36 28.30 9.16
N GLU A 210 20.29 27.25 9.99
CA GLU A 210 19.86 25.92 9.58
C GLU A 210 18.38 25.90 9.15
N ALA A 211 17.51 26.57 9.91
CA ALA A 211 16.10 26.74 9.56
C ALA A 211 15.91 27.50 8.24
N GLU A 212 16.62 28.62 8.08
CA GLU A 212 16.60 29.46 6.88
C GLU A 212 17.04 28.68 5.64
N ALA A 213 18.14 27.91 5.74
CA ALA A 213 18.62 27.08 4.64
C ALA A 213 17.56 26.07 4.18
N LEU A 214 16.93 25.34 5.12
CA LEU A 214 15.92 24.33 4.77
C LEU A 214 14.64 24.94 4.17
N VAL A 215 14.19 26.09 4.67
CA VAL A 215 13.02 26.79 4.12
C VAL A 215 13.31 27.23 2.68
N ARG A 216 14.49 27.79 2.41
CA ARG A 216 14.91 28.18 1.07
C ARG A 216 15.10 27.00 0.13
N ASP A 217 15.79 25.96 0.60
CA ASP A 217 16.03 24.73 -0.16
C ASP A 217 14.70 24.09 -0.59
N PHE A 218 13.73 24.01 0.33
CA PHE A 218 12.39 23.53 -0.02
C PHE A 218 11.69 24.46 -1.01
N SER A 219 11.76 25.78 -0.80
CA SER A 219 11.14 26.77 -1.69
C SER A 219 11.63 26.67 -3.14
N GLY A 220 12.92 26.40 -3.33
CA GLY A 220 13.52 26.17 -4.65
C GLY A 220 13.26 24.78 -5.23
N ALA A 221 13.11 23.74 -4.40
CA ALA A 221 13.09 22.35 -4.87
C ALA A 221 11.70 21.68 -4.91
N TRP A 222 10.71 22.16 -4.16
CA TRP A 222 9.46 21.42 -3.90
C TRP A 222 8.70 21.03 -5.17
N SER A 223 8.59 21.92 -6.16
CA SER A 223 7.82 21.66 -7.38
C SER A 223 8.51 20.61 -8.26
N GLY A 224 9.83 20.72 -8.43
CA GLY A 224 10.63 19.74 -9.16
C GLY A 224 10.66 18.38 -8.45
N ALA A 225 10.75 18.37 -7.12
CA ALA A 225 10.66 17.15 -6.33
C ALA A 225 9.30 16.48 -6.50
N LEU A 226 8.19 17.22 -6.44
CA LEU A 226 6.85 16.65 -6.67
C LEU A 226 6.71 16.03 -8.07
N GLY A 227 7.29 16.66 -9.10
CA GLY A 227 7.39 16.09 -10.44
C GLY A 227 8.19 14.78 -10.46
N GLY A 228 9.39 14.77 -9.87
CA GLY A 228 10.22 13.56 -9.77
C GLY A 228 9.55 12.42 -8.99
N LEU A 229 8.82 12.74 -7.91
CA LEU A 229 8.01 11.78 -7.16
C LEU A 229 6.91 11.17 -8.04
N ASN A 230 6.20 11.99 -8.82
CA ASN A 230 5.20 11.50 -9.77
C ASN A 230 5.85 10.58 -10.82
N ASP A 231 6.97 10.98 -11.42
CA ASP A 231 7.65 10.18 -12.44
C ASP A 231 8.12 8.82 -11.90
N ALA A 232 8.64 8.79 -10.67
CA ALA A 232 9.02 7.55 -10.01
C ALA A 232 7.82 6.62 -9.78
N VAL A 233 6.69 7.17 -9.31
CA VAL A 233 5.44 6.41 -9.12
C VAL A 233 4.90 5.88 -10.45
N GLN A 234 4.85 6.70 -11.50
CA GLN A 234 4.35 6.25 -12.80
C GLN A 234 5.25 5.16 -13.40
N ARG A 235 6.57 5.32 -13.30
CA ARG A 235 7.54 4.34 -13.80
C ARG A 235 7.44 2.99 -13.09
N LEU A 236 7.37 2.99 -11.76
CA LEU A 236 7.49 1.77 -10.95
C LEU A 236 6.14 1.10 -10.65
N VAL A 237 5.07 1.87 -10.55
CA VAL A 237 3.73 1.40 -10.17
C VAL A 237 2.74 1.61 -11.32
N GLY A 238 2.74 2.80 -11.93
CA GLY A 238 1.75 3.17 -12.96
C GLY A 238 1.84 2.35 -14.26
N SER A 239 3.05 1.87 -14.58
CA SER A 239 3.28 0.93 -15.69
C SER A 239 2.58 -0.42 -15.51
N VAL A 240 2.13 -0.74 -14.29
CA VAL A 240 1.50 -2.01 -13.92
C VAL A 240 0.04 -1.81 -13.52
N ASP A 241 -0.23 -0.83 -12.65
CA ASP A 241 -1.56 -0.53 -12.12
C ASP A 241 -1.73 0.98 -11.93
N ALA A 242 -2.52 1.61 -12.80
CA ALA A 242 -2.83 3.03 -12.74
C ALA A 242 -3.56 3.43 -11.43
N SER A 243 -4.42 2.56 -10.89
CA SER A 243 -5.13 2.84 -9.64
C SER A 243 -4.16 2.78 -8.44
N GLY A 244 -3.25 1.80 -8.45
CA GLY A 244 -2.17 1.70 -7.47
C GLY A 244 -1.24 2.92 -7.51
N ALA A 245 -0.88 3.39 -8.71
CA ALA A 245 -0.06 4.58 -8.87
C ALA A 245 -0.72 5.83 -8.28
N LEU A 246 -2.02 6.02 -8.51
CA LEU A 246 -2.74 7.14 -7.90
C LEU A 246 -2.72 7.07 -6.36
N GLU A 247 -2.87 5.88 -5.79
CA GLU A 247 -2.80 5.68 -4.34
C GLU A 247 -1.41 6.04 -3.78
N VAL A 248 -0.35 5.50 -4.38
CA VAL A 248 1.04 5.75 -3.95
C VAL A 248 1.41 7.22 -4.15
N LEU A 249 1.01 7.84 -5.26
CA LEU A 249 1.22 9.27 -5.52
C LEU A 249 0.58 10.12 -4.43
N LYS A 250 -0.69 9.85 -4.07
CA LYS A 250 -1.38 10.58 -3.00
C LYS A 250 -0.61 10.46 -1.69
N LYS A 251 -0.25 9.24 -1.27
CA LYS A 251 0.51 9.00 -0.04
C LYS A 251 1.84 9.76 -0.03
N THR A 252 2.58 9.68 -1.14
CA THR A 252 3.89 10.33 -1.30
C THR A 252 3.79 11.85 -1.27
N ALA A 253 2.83 12.42 -2.00
CA ALA A 253 2.58 13.85 -2.06
C ALA A 253 2.11 14.42 -0.71
N PHE A 254 1.18 13.72 -0.03
CA PHE A 254 0.75 14.11 1.32
C PHE A 254 1.88 13.98 2.34
N ARG A 255 2.74 12.94 2.25
CA ARG A 255 3.89 12.81 3.13
C ARG A 255 4.89 13.96 2.98
N MET A 256 5.16 14.40 1.74
CA MET A 256 5.97 15.59 1.47
C MET A 256 5.34 16.85 2.08
N LEU A 257 4.04 17.05 1.89
CA LEU A 257 3.32 18.20 2.47
C LEU A 257 3.36 18.17 4.00
N SER A 258 3.13 17.02 4.61
CA SER A 258 3.16 16.85 6.07
C SER A 258 4.55 17.10 6.64
N LEU A 259 5.62 16.64 5.97
CA LEU A 259 7.00 16.93 6.37
C LEU A 259 7.26 18.44 6.37
N TYR A 260 6.82 19.14 5.33
CA TYR A 260 6.97 20.60 5.24
C TYR A 260 6.14 21.34 6.29
N ALA A 261 4.89 20.93 6.53
CA ALA A 261 4.05 21.51 7.57
C ALA A 261 4.70 21.36 8.96
N ARG A 262 5.23 20.17 9.27
CA ARG A 262 5.97 19.91 10.52
C ARG A 262 7.19 20.81 10.66
N LEU A 263 7.98 21.00 9.59
CA LEU A 263 9.09 21.95 9.59
C LEU A 263 8.61 23.38 9.94
N LEU A 264 7.56 23.86 9.29
CA LEU A 264 7.04 25.21 9.55
C LEU A 264 6.54 25.38 11.00
N ASP A 265 5.91 24.35 11.55
CA ASP A 265 5.41 24.39 12.93
C ASP A 265 6.55 24.36 13.96
N ILE A 266 7.62 23.59 13.69
CA ILE A 266 8.86 23.64 14.46
C ILE A 266 9.47 25.06 14.43
N VAL A 267 9.58 25.66 13.24
CA VAL A 267 10.18 27.00 13.07
C VAL A 267 9.37 28.06 13.82
N LYS A 268 8.03 28.08 13.68
CA LYS A 268 7.16 29.03 14.40
C LYS A 268 7.27 28.89 15.92
N ARG A 269 7.48 27.66 16.40
CA ARG A 269 7.61 27.35 17.83
C ARG A 269 8.92 27.88 18.42
N VAL A 270 10.02 27.76 17.68
CA VAL A 270 11.33 28.25 18.11
C VAL A 270 11.41 29.78 17.98
N PHE A 271 10.86 30.33 16.89
CA PHE A 271 10.95 31.75 16.55
C PHE A 271 9.57 32.44 16.59
N PRO A 272 9.11 32.93 17.76
CA PRO A 272 7.79 33.55 17.90
C PRO A 272 7.66 34.90 17.17
N GLY A 273 8.77 35.58 16.89
CA GLY A 273 8.81 36.71 15.96
C GLY A 273 9.14 36.18 14.57
N THR A 274 8.14 36.12 13.69
CA THR A 274 8.26 35.57 12.32
C THR A 274 9.58 35.99 11.67
N PRO A 275 10.54 35.06 11.51
CA PRO A 275 11.84 35.40 10.93
C PRO A 275 11.72 35.94 9.51
N ALA A 276 12.65 36.79 9.08
CA ALA A 276 12.62 37.38 7.74
C ALA A 276 12.57 36.32 6.62
N PHE A 277 13.27 35.21 6.79
CA PHE A 277 13.30 34.09 5.84
C PHE A 277 11.96 33.38 5.68
N MET A 278 11.00 33.52 6.61
CA MET A 278 9.66 32.94 6.46
C MET A 278 8.86 33.59 5.33
N ARG A 279 9.28 34.74 4.81
CA ARG A 279 8.70 35.34 3.60
C ARG A 279 8.94 34.49 2.35
N GLU A 280 9.96 33.66 2.37
CA GLU A 280 10.32 32.76 1.26
C GLU A 280 9.64 31.39 1.39
N ALA A 281 8.91 31.15 2.48
CA ALA A 281 8.18 29.92 2.70
C ALA A 281 7.06 29.75 1.66
N VAL A 282 7.02 28.58 1.03
CA VAL A 282 5.96 28.19 0.11
C VAL A 282 4.64 28.08 0.86
N SER A 283 3.57 28.60 0.28
CA SER A 283 2.24 28.49 0.87
C SER A 283 1.67 27.08 0.68
N VAL A 284 1.11 26.50 1.75
CA VAL A 284 0.43 25.19 1.73
C VAL A 284 -0.64 25.09 0.62
N PRO A 285 -1.47 26.12 0.36
CA PRO A 285 -2.42 26.08 -0.76
C PRO A 285 -1.78 25.93 -2.15
N SER A 286 -0.55 26.44 -2.35
CA SER A 286 0.15 26.27 -3.64
C SER A 286 0.61 24.84 -3.85
N ILE A 287 1.14 24.21 -2.80
CA ILE A 287 1.51 22.80 -2.82
C ILE A 287 0.27 21.94 -3.06
N LEU A 288 -0.82 22.19 -2.34
CA LEU A 288 -2.08 21.45 -2.50
C LEU A 288 -2.66 21.54 -3.91
N ARG A 289 -2.62 22.73 -4.54
CA ARG A 289 -3.06 22.89 -5.94
C ARG A 289 -2.26 22.00 -6.89
N GLU A 290 -0.95 21.93 -6.73
CA GLU A 290 -0.10 21.09 -7.56
C GLU A 290 -0.34 19.60 -7.30
N ILE A 291 -0.49 19.19 -6.04
CA ILE A 291 -0.87 17.81 -5.68
C ILE A 291 -2.20 17.43 -6.33
N GLN A 292 -3.20 18.32 -6.29
CA GLN A 292 -4.50 18.10 -6.92
C GLN A 292 -4.37 17.99 -8.45
N ARG A 293 -3.48 18.74 -9.08
CA ARG A 293 -3.22 18.65 -10.52
C ARG A 293 -2.74 17.25 -10.90
N TYR A 294 -1.71 16.73 -10.23
CA TYR A 294 -1.21 15.37 -10.48
C TYR A 294 -2.24 14.29 -10.14
N ALA A 295 -3.00 14.47 -9.05
CA ALA A 295 -4.03 13.51 -8.65
C ALA A 295 -5.17 13.42 -9.69
N ARG A 296 -5.59 14.55 -10.28
CA ARG A 296 -6.60 14.55 -11.36
C ARG A 296 -6.10 13.85 -12.61
N ALA A 297 -4.88 14.17 -13.06
CA ALA A 297 -4.27 13.49 -14.20
C ALA A 297 -4.16 11.97 -13.98
N GLY A 298 -3.76 11.53 -12.78
CA GLY A 298 -3.74 10.12 -12.42
C GLY A 298 -5.14 9.47 -12.35
N GLN A 299 -6.16 10.20 -11.92
CA GLN A 299 -7.55 9.72 -11.93
C GLN A 299 -8.08 9.50 -13.34
N GLU A 300 -7.82 10.45 -14.25
CA GLU A 300 -8.21 10.34 -15.66
C GLU A 300 -7.53 9.13 -16.33
N ALA A 301 -6.23 8.93 -16.07
CA ALA A 301 -5.50 7.76 -16.56
C ALA A 301 -6.07 6.44 -16.02
N ALA A 302 -6.38 6.38 -14.72
CA ALA A 302 -6.98 5.20 -14.10
C ALA A 302 -8.39 4.89 -14.64
N GLN A 303 -9.20 5.92 -14.91
CA GLN A 303 -10.53 5.77 -15.51
C GLN A 303 -10.45 5.30 -16.97
N SER A 304 -9.50 5.84 -17.75
CA SER A 304 -9.28 5.40 -19.13
C SER A 304 -8.84 3.93 -19.19
N ALA A 305 -7.96 3.50 -18.27
CA ALA A 305 -7.54 2.10 -18.17
C ALA A 305 -8.69 1.15 -17.78
N ALA A 306 -9.63 1.60 -16.95
CA ALA A 306 -10.81 0.82 -16.57
C ALA A 306 -11.90 0.79 -17.66
N GLY A 307 -12.05 1.87 -18.42
CA GLY A 307 -13.03 2.00 -19.51
C GLY A 307 -12.62 1.36 -20.84
N GLY A 308 -11.34 1.01 -21.00
CA GLY A 308 -10.81 0.30 -22.17
C GLY A 308 -11.08 -1.21 -22.19
N GLY A 309 -11.82 -1.74 -21.20
CA GLY A 309 -12.34 -3.10 -21.22
C GLY A 309 -13.53 -3.21 -22.19
N ASP A 310 -13.25 -3.76 -23.37
CA ASP A 310 -14.16 -4.07 -24.50
C ASP A 310 -15.66 -4.27 -24.12
N PRO A 311 -16.61 -3.51 -24.70
CA PRO A 311 -18.03 -3.84 -24.68
C PRO A 311 -18.34 -4.83 -25.81
N ALA A 312 -17.66 -5.98 -25.83
CA ALA A 312 -17.92 -7.05 -26.78
C ALA A 312 -18.70 -8.21 -26.12
N SER A 313 -19.86 -7.88 -25.57
CA SER A 313 -20.93 -8.86 -25.28
C SER A 313 -22.30 -8.25 -25.62
N GLY A 314 -22.39 -7.67 -26.82
CA GLY A 314 -23.64 -7.31 -27.45
C GLY A 314 -24.35 -8.55 -27.99
N SER A 315 -25.41 -8.95 -27.28
CA SER A 315 -26.65 -9.56 -27.79
C SER A 315 -26.53 -10.59 -28.94
N ALA A 316 -26.55 -11.86 -28.58
CA ALA A 316 -27.10 -12.92 -29.44
C ALA A 316 -28.27 -13.57 -28.69
N ASP A 317 -29.34 -12.80 -28.51
CA ASP A 317 -30.66 -13.29 -28.10
C ASP A 317 -31.67 -12.55 -28.98
N ASP A 318 -31.92 -13.09 -30.18
CA ASP A 318 -33.14 -12.86 -30.96
C ASP A 318 -33.12 -13.74 -32.22
N ALA A 319 -33.48 -15.02 -32.06
CA ALA A 319 -33.97 -15.86 -33.14
C ALA A 319 -34.70 -17.11 -32.59
N ALA A 320 -35.78 -16.91 -31.84
CA ALA A 320 -36.73 -17.97 -31.54
C ALA A 320 -38.15 -17.39 -31.42
N GLY A 321 -38.80 -17.18 -32.57
CA GLY A 321 -40.20 -16.75 -32.59
C GLY A 321 -40.83 -16.80 -33.97
N ALA A 322 -41.85 -17.63 -34.09
CA ALA A 322 -42.89 -17.67 -35.14
C ALA A 322 -42.57 -18.41 -36.46
N ALA A 323 -43.06 -19.66 -36.55
CA ALA A 323 -44.05 -20.04 -37.58
C ALA A 323 -44.61 -21.44 -37.29
N SER A 324 -45.76 -21.49 -36.60
CA SER A 324 -46.69 -22.62 -36.64
C SER A 324 -47.83 -22.25 -37.59
N ALA A 325 -47.99 -22.98 -38.69
CA ALA A 325 -49.21 -22.96 -39.50
C ALA A 325 -49.51 -24.36 -40.06
N GLY A 326 -50.46 -25.03 -39.40
CA GLY A 326 -51.48 -25.97 -39.90
C GLY A 326 -51.12 -27.15 -40.83
N PRO A 327 -51.56 -28.39 -40.52
CA PRO A 327 -51.75 -29.42 -41.53
C PRO A 327 -53.13 -29.26 -42.17
N SER A 328 -53.19 -29.09 -43.49
CA SER A 328 -54.41 -29.28 -44.29
C SER A 328 -54.21 -30.47 -45.23
N THR A 329 -55.17 -31.37 -45.15
CA THR A 329 -55.39 -32.61 -45.91
C THR A 329 -55.25 -32.47 -47.43
N ALA A 330 -54.61 -33.47 -48.05
CA ALA A 330 -55.11 -34.25 -49.18
C ALA A 330 -54.35 -35.58 -49.23
#